data_AF-A0A167V3N8-F1
#
_entry.id   AF-A0A167V3N8-F1
#
_cell.length_a   1.000
_cell.length_b   1.000
_cell.length_c   1.000
_cell.angle_alpha   90.00
_cell.angle_beta   90.00
_cell.angle_gamma   90.00
#
_symmetry.space_group_name_H-M   'P 1'
#
loop_
_entity.id
_entity.type
_entity.pdbx_description
1 polymer ?
#
loop_
_entity_poly.entity_id
_entity_poly.type
_entity_poly.pdbx_seq_one_letter_code
_entity_poly.pdbx_strand_id
1 'polypeptide(L)'
;MHIESSVHQRGRYLSFTGQIARKPELAQRIRILSLPERLDIGLSEDQEQLRHRLTGLLPSALKLMNNLTSLLITPHRYIPGTVPTPYLHGDLFVGCSFRLKIFRSTGIHIPIEIFLPFFLEQSQIRDLEIGYSVYNLEPNPDFPTENLLLNLSVISTYYDPGAPFLSTVIASRRLTRLKLKMNTRCTQGDIENVMQAFVHAPASTTLTHLYFHFGQAHGPLGEVEHVKVLDSVSRALPKLQFLRYSDLVVSV
;
A
#
# COMPACT_ATOMS: atom_id res chain seq x y z
N MET A 1 -10.56 -21.59 23.04
CA MET A 1 -11.34 -20.34 23.12
C MET A 1 -10.65 -19.45 24.15
N HIS A 2 -9.75 -18.57 23.69
CA HIS A 2 -9.04 -17.63 24.56
C HIS A 2 -9.44 -16.22 24.15
N ILE A 3 -10.19 -15.56 25.04
CA ILE A 3 -10.47 -14.13 24.98
C ILE A 3 -9.36 -13.46 25.78
N GLU A 4 -8.30 -13.02 25.12
CA GLU A 4 -7.27 -12.17 25.73
C GLU A 4 -7.38 -10.73 25.21
N SER A 5 -8.17 -9.96 25.96
CA SER A 5 -7.82 -8.65 26.51
C SER A 5 -7.25 -7.59 25.54
N SER A 6 -8.16 -6.75 25.01
CA SER A 6 -7.85 -5.46 24.37
C SER A 6 -7.11 -4.49 25.30
N VAL A 7 -7.18 -4.67 26.63
CA VAL A 7 -6.48 -3.84 27.64
C VAL A 7 -4.97 -4.10 27.62
N HIS A 8 -4.53 -5.34 27.42
CA HIS A 8 -3.10 -5.68 27.35
C HIS A 8 -2.42 -5.15 26.10
N GLN A 9 -3.13 -5.06 24.98
CA GLN A 9 -2.59 -4.45 23.76
C GLN A 9 -2.44 -2.93 23.91
N ARG A 10 -3.41 -2.23 24.54
CA ARG A 10 -3.35 -0.77 24.80
C ARG A 10 -2.13 -0.36 25.62
N GLY A 11 -1.88 -1.06 26.73
CA GLY A 11 -0.73 -0.80 27.60
C GLY A 11 0.60 -0.99 26.86
N ARG A 12 0.68 -1.97 25.95
CA ARG A 12 1.90 -2.25 25.17
C ARG A 12 2.22 -1.18 24.13
N TYR A 13 1.22 -0.63 23.44
CA TYR A 13 1.48 0.38 22.39
C TYR A 13 1.90 1.74 22.95
N LEU A 14 1.23 2.25 24.00
CA LEU A 14 1.66 3.47 24.69
C LEU A 14 3.02 3.32 25.37
N SER A 15 3.24 2.14 25.97
CA SER A 15 4.53 1.80 26.55
C SER A 15 5.61 1.78 25.46
N PHE A 16 5.34 1.21 24.30
CA PHE A 16 6.29 1.20 23.18
C PHE A 16 6.61 2.60 22.63
N THR A 17 5.61 3.39 22.24
CA THR A 17 5.85 4.74 21.68
C THR A 17 6.48 5.68 22.71
N GLY A 18 5.99 5.64 23.95
CA GLY A 18 6.57 6.40 25.07
C GLY A 18 7.99 5.95 25.43
N GLN A 19 8.29 4.65 25.42
CA GLN A 19 9.63 4.13 25.69
C GLN A 19 10.61 4.45 24.56
N ILE A 20 10.19 4.38 23.31
CA ILE A 20 11.04 4.72 22.16
C ILE A 20 11.33 6.21 22.13
N ALA A 21 10.32 7.06 22.32
CA ALA A 21 10.52 8.51 22.38
C ALA A 21 11.51 8.89 23.50
N ARG A 22 11.54 8.12 24.60
CA ARG A 22 12.46 8.31 25.73
C ARG A 22 13.79 7.56 25.59
N LYS A 23 13.99 6.75 24.55
CA LYS A 23 15.22 5.99 24.29
C LYS A 23 15.69 6.19 22.84
N PRO A 24 16.28 7.35 22.51
CA PRO A 24 16.73 7.67 21.15
C PRO A 24 17.70 6.64 20.57
N GLU A 25 18.59 6.08 21.39
CA GLU A 25 19.54 5.04 20.98
C GLU A 25 18.85 3.77 20.48
N LEU A 26 17.74 3.38 21.11
CA LEU A 26 16.93 2.25 20.66
C LEU A 26 16.20 2.61 19.36
N ALA A 27 15.61 3.79 19.28
CA ALA A 27 14.91 4.27 18.09
C ALA A 27 15.82 4.25 16.84
N GLN A 28 17.06 4.69 17.00
CA GLN A 28 18.07 4.69 15.93
C GLN A 28 18.49 3.29 15.49
N ARG A 29 18.25 2.23 16.28
CA ARG A 29 18.56 0.85 15.89
C ARG A 29 17.42 0.16 15.14
N ILE A 30 16.21 0.73 15.19
CA ILE A 30 15.02 0.13 14.56
C ILE A 30 15.15 0.22 13.03
N ARG A 31 15.10 -0.96 12.38
CA ARG A 31 15.14 -1.09 10.91
C ARG A 31 13.79 -1.44 10.30
N ILE A 32 12.92 -2.06 11.09
CA ILE A 32 11.61 -2.55 10.68
C ILE A 32 10.60 -2.08 11.73
N LEU A 33 9.55 -1.41 11.28
CA LEU A 33 8.44 -0.98 12.13
C LEU A 33 7.15 -1.57 11.58
N SER A 34 6.39 -2.20 12.46
CA SER A 34 5.02 -2.64 12.17
C SER A 34 4.05 -1.81 12.99
N LEU A 35 3.12 -1.14 12.34
CA LEU A 35 2.06 -0.37 12.98
C LEU A 35 0.70 -1.01 12.65
N PRO A 36 -0.23 -1.08 13.61
CA PRO A 36 -1.60 -1.45 13.28
C PRO A 36 -2.24 -0.36 12.42
N GLU A 37 -3.08 -0.75 11.46
CA GLU A 37 -3.86 0.21 10.65
C GLU A 37 -4.79 1.07 11.50
N ARG A 38 -5.48 0.42 12.45
CA ARG A 38 -6.49 1.02 13.32
C ARG A 38 -6.22 0.60 14.74
N LEU A 39 -6.72 1.39 15.66
CA LEU A 39 -6.75 1.02 17.06
C LEU A 39 -8.17 0.56 17.37
N ASP A 40 -8.31 -0.61 18.01
CA ASP A 40 -9.57 -1.06 18.58
C ASP A 40 -9.88 -0.28 19.85
N ILE A 41 -10.48 0.87 19.61
CA ILE A 41 -10.95 1.82 20.58
C ILE A 41 -12.45 1.55 20.69
N GLY A 42 -12.91 1.09 21.85
CA GLY A 42 -14.32 1.08 22.20
C GLY A 42 -14.87 2.51 22.35
N LEU A 43 -16.05 2.64 22.94
CA LEU A 43 -16.77 3.90 23.02
C LEU A 43 -16.45 4.75 24.27
N SER A 44 -15.38 4.47 25.03
CA SER A 44 -15.11 5.16 26.31
C SER A 44 -14.18 6.39 26.17
N GLU A 45 -14.28 7.35 27.09
CA GLU A 45 -13.44 8.57 27.09
C GLU A 45 -11.94 8.28 27.24
N ASP A 46 -11.55 7.28 28.04
CA ASP A 46 -10.15 6.83 28.22
C ASP A 46 -9.46 6.44 26.91
N GLN A 47 -10.28 6.12 25.92
CA GLN A 47 -9.93 5.51 24.65
C GLN A 47 -9.67 6.59 23.59
N GLU A 48 -10.41 7.68 23.64
CA GLU A 48 -10.12 8.91 22.90
C GLU A 48 -8.82 9.56 23.41
N GLN A 49 -8.60 9.56 24.74
CA GLN A 49 -7.33 10.01 25.33
C GLN A 49 -6.14 9.16 24.87
N LEU A 50 -6.33 7.86 24.71
CA LEU A 50 -5.32 6.95 24.16
C LEU A 50 -4.97 7.31 22.70
N ARG A 51 -5.98 7.58 21.87
CA ARG A 51 -5.78 8.05 20.48
C ARG A 51 -4.95 9.33 20.46
N HIS A 52 -5.36 10.34 21.22
CA HIS A 52 -4.65 11.61 21.33
C HIS A 52 -3.21 11.46 21.83
N ARG A 53 -2.97 10.57 22.80
CA ARG A 53 -1.61 10.29 23.29
C ARG A 53 -0.75 9.60 22.24
N LEU A 54 -1.31 8.64 21.50
CA LEU A 54 -0.59 7.95 20.44
C LEU A 54 -0.28 8.89 19.28
N THR A 55 -1.24 9.70 18.81
CA THR A 55 -1.00 10.69 17.76
C THR A 55 -0.05 11.80 18.20
N GLY A 56 0.02 12.12 19.49
CA GLY A 56 0.99 13.06 20.05
C GLY A 56 2.42 12.52 20.19
N LEU A 57 2.58 11.26 20.63
CA LEU A 57 3.91 10.68 20.90
C LEU A 57 4.55 10.03 19.68
N LEU A 58 3.75 9.46 18.78
CA LEU A 58 4.24 8.70 17.63
C LEU A 58 5.10 9.56 16.69
N PRO A 59 4.75 10.80 16.32
CA PRO A 59 5.60 11.63 15.44
C PRO A 59 7.02 11.82 16.00
N SER A 60 7.13 12.10 17.30
CA SER A 60 8.43 12.28 17.97
C SER A 60 9.25 10.99 17.95
N ALA A 61 8.60 9.85 18.20
CA ALA A 61 9.26 8.54 18.12
C ALA A 61 9.71 8.22 16.68
N LEU A 62 8.87 8.48 15.68
CA LEU A 62 9.17 8.24 14.27
C LEU A 62 10.35 9.08 13.77
N LYS A 63 10.41 10.37 14.13
CA LYS A 63 11.52 11.26 13.76
C LYS A 63 12.90 10.78 14.26
N LEU A 64 12.93 10.00 15.35
CA LEU A 64 14.17 9.41 15.87
C LEU A 64 14.62 8.16 15.09
N MET A 65 13.74 7.54 14.29
CA MET A 65 14.01 6.30 13.54
C MET A 65 14.63 6.57 12.15
N ASN A 66 15.69 7.36 12.08
CA ASN A 66 16.40 7.70 10.82
C ASN A 66 16.95 6.50 10.03
N ASN A 67 16.96 5.34 10.66
CA ASN A 67 17.53 4.10 10.20
C ASN A 67 16.46 3.11 9.72
N LEU A 68 15.18 3.51 9.75
CA LEU A 68 14.05 2.70 9.32
C LEU A 68 14.14 2.40 7.83
N THR A 69 14.08 1.12 7.48
CA THR A 69 14.17 0.61 6.10
C THR A 69 12.90 -0.10 5.63
N SER A 70 12.06 -0.56 6.56
CA SER A 70 10.80 -1.22 6.27
C SER A 70 9.71 -0.69 7.19
N LEU A 71 8.62 -0.22 6.58
CA LEU A 71 7.40 0.17 7.29
C LEU A 71 6.24 -0.71 6.85
N LEU A 72 5.63 -1.40 7.81
CA LEU A 72 4.52 -2.30 7.59
C LEU A 72 3.30 -1.75 8.33
N ILE A 73 2.24 -1.43 7.61
CA ILE A 73 0.93 -1.13 8.17
C ILE A 73 0.07 -2.38 8.01
N THR A 74 -0.16 -3.04 9.13
CA THR A 74 -0.82 -4.35 9.18
C THR A 74 -2.30 -4.19 9.49
N PRO A 75 -3.18 -4.94 8.80
CA PRO A 75 -4.60 -4.90 9.05
C PRO A 75 -4.84 -5.34 10.49
N HIS A 76 -5.64 -4.56 11.20
CA HIS A 76 -6.05 -4.95 12.54
C HIS A 76 -7.12 -6.05 12.42
N ARG A 77 -7.06 -7.06 13.29
CA ARG A 77 -8.12 -8.09 13.33
C ARG A 77 -9.39 -7.40 13.84
N TYR A 78 -10.49 -7.50 13.10
CA TYR A 78 -11.78 -7.00 13.55
C TYR A 78 -12.14 -7.60 14.92
N ILE A 79 -12.29 -6.75 15.94
CA ILE A 79 -12.85 -7.13 17.23
C ILE A 79 -14.33 -6.73 17.23
N PRO A 80 -15.27 -7.68 17.37
CA PRO A 80 -16.69 -7.35 17.48
C PRO A 80 -16.95 -6.35 18.62
N GLY A 81 -17.71 -5.28 18.34
CA GLY A 81 -18.10 -4.28 19.34
C GLY A 81 -17.11 -3.12 19.53
N THR A 82 -16.04 -3.01 18.74
CA THR A 82 -15.16 -1.83 18.70
C THR A 82 -15.49 -0.96 17.50
N VAL A 83 -15.24 0.35 17.62
CA VAL A 83 -15.29 1.26 16.48
C VAL A 83 -13.88 1.36 15.90
N PRO A 84 -13.67 0.92 14.65
CA PRO A 84 -12.36 1.01 14.02
C PRO A 84 -12.02 2.47 13.74
N THR A 85 -11.11 3.05 14.53
CA THR A 85 -10.74 4.46 14.39
C THR A 85 -9.40 4.60 13.66
N PRO A 86 -9.35 5.27 12.49
CA PRO A 86 -8.09 5.59 11.85
C PRO A 86 -7.30 6.58 12.70
N TYR A 87 -6.00 6.33 12.84
CA TYR A 87 -5.09 7.23 13.56
C TYR A 87 -3.82 7.55 12.77
N LEU A 88 -3.55 6.82 11.68
CA LEU A 88 -2.41 7.03 10.81
C LEU A 88 -2.77 8.05 9.72
N HIS A 89 -2.07 9.18 9.71
CA HIS A 89 -2.17 10.22 8.68
C HIS A 89 -0.77 10.54 8.14
N GLY A 90 -0.69 11.05 6.90
CA GLY A 90 0.56 11.43 6.25
C GLY A 90 1.39 12.40 7.08
N ASP A 91 0.72 13.33 7.78
CA ASP A 91 1.33 14.33 8.65
C ASP A 91 2.19 13.74 9.78
N LEU A 92 1.90 12.53 10.24
CA LEU A 92 2.70 11.85 11.26
C LEU A 92 4.12 11.54 10.78
N PHE A 93 4.29 11.42 9.47
CA PHE A 93 5.54 11.05 8.84
C PHE A 93 6.33 12.27 8.32
N VAL A 94 5.74 13.47 8.34
CA VAL A 94 6.39 14.69 7.86
C VAL A 94 7.66 14.98 8.68
N GLY A 95 8.77 15.21 7.96
CA GLY A 95 10.08 15.45 8.55
C GLY A 95 10.76 14.20 9.10
N CYS A 96 10.24 13.00 8.84
CA CYS A 96 10.92 11.76 9.18
C CYS A 96 12.04 11.47 8.16
N SER A 97 13.28 11.42 8.63
CA SER A 97 14.44 11.12 7.77
C SER A 97 14.66 9.62 7.54
N PHE A 98 13.61 8.88 7.20
CA PHE A 98 13.71 7.45 6.97
C PHE A 98 14.57 7.11 5.75
N ARG A 99 14.99 5.85 5.67
CA ARG A 99 15.68 5.26 4.50
C ARG A 99 14.85 4.09 3.96
N LEU A 100 13.56 4.33 3.73
CA LEU A 100 12.61 3.28 3.42
C LEU A 100 12.95 2.64 2.07
N LYS A 101 13.13 1.32 2.09
CA LYS A 101 13.25 0.46 0.90
C LYS A 101 11.96 -0.32 0.67
N ILE A 102 11.22 -0.60 1.75
CA ILE A 102 10.00 -1.41 1.76
C ILE A 102 8.90 -0.63 2.47
N PHE A 103 7.77 -0.46 1.79
CA PHE A 103 6.54 0.03 2.40
C PHE A 103 5.40 -0.92 2.07
N ARG A 104 4.68 -1.40 3.08
CA ARG A 104 3.51 -2.25 2.87
C ARG A 104 2.34 -1.77 3.69
N SER A 105 1.20 -1.65 3.05
CA SER A 105 -0.06 -1.30 3.67
C SER A 105 -1.11 -2.30 3.19
N THR A 106 -1.46 -3.25 4.04
CA THR A 106 -2.42 -4.31 3.69
C THR A 106 -3.77 -4.04 4.35
N GLY A 107 -4.86 -4.05 3.57
CA GLY A 107 -6.23 -3.97 4.10
C GLY A 107 -6.86 -2.57 4.27
N ILE A 108 -6.21 -1.50 3.81
CA ILE A 108 -6.59 -0.11 4.13
C ILE A 108 -7.14 0.65 2.92
N HIS A 109 -8.07 1.58 3.21
CA HIS A 109 -8.34 2.79 2.44
C HIS A 109 -7.38 3.90 2.87
N ILE A 110 -6.18 3.94 2.28
CA ILE A 110 -5.29 5.10 2.46
C ILE A 110 -5.57 6.05 1.30
N PRO A 111 -6.18 7.23 1.54
CA PRO A 111 -6.21 8.27 0.53
C PRO A 111 -4.76 8.63 0.21
N ILE A 112 -4.30 8.20 -0.95
CA ILE A 112 -2.90 8.30 -1.32
C ILE A 112 -2.48 9.76 -1.54
N GLU A 113 -3.42 10.66 -1.80
CA GLU A 113 -3.23 12.12 -1.77
C GLU A 113 -2.57 12.56 -0.45
N ILE A 114 -2.99 11.99 0.68
CA ILE A 114 -2.47 12.31 2.02
C ILE A 114 -1.05 11.75 2.19
N PHE A 115 -0.72 10.66 1.51
CA PHE A 115 0.60 10.02 1.59
C PHE A 115 1.54 10.43 0.44
N LEU A 116 1.08 11.25 -0.50
CA LEU A 116 1.87 11.67 -1.65
C LEU A 116 3.13 12.46 -1.22
N PRO A 117 3.04 13.45 -0.30
CA PRO A 117 4.24 14.13 0.20
C PRO A 117 5.23 13.17 0.85
N PHE A 118 4.71 12.20 1.61
CA PHE A 118 5.53 11.15 2.20
C PHE A 118 6.24 10.32 1.12
N PHE A 119 5.54 9.84 0.08
CA PHE A 119 6.19 9.05 -0.98
C PHE A 119 7.22 9.84 -1.79
N LEU A 120 7.05 11.17 -1.93
CA LEU A 120 8.04 12.03 -2.58
C LEU A 120 9.35 12.13 -1.78
N GLU A 121 9.26 12.16 -0.45
CA GLU A 121 10.43 12.13 0.43
C GLU A 121 11.11 10.75 0.48
N GLN A 122 10.39 9.68 0.10
CA GLN A 122 10.86 8.29 0.19
C GLN A 122 11.31 7.71 -1.16
N SER A 123 12.17 8.43 -1.88
CA SER A 123 12.69 8.03 -3.20
C SER A 123 13.42 6.69 -3.22
N GLN A 124 13.85 6.17 -2.07
CA GLN A 124 14.58 4.91 -1.91
C GLN A 124 13.68 3.66 -1.94
N ILE A 125 12.36 3.82 -1.93
CA ILE A 125 11.42 2.70 -1.94
C ILE A 125 11.63 1.87 -3.21
N ARG A 126 11.78 0.56 -3.03
CA ARG A 126 11.96 -0.43 -4.10
C ARG A 126 10.83 -1.46 -4.14
N ASP A 127 10.25 -1.75 -2.97
CA ASP A 127 9.14 -2.69 -2.78
C ASP A 127 7.98 -1.95 -2.11
N LEU A 128 6.87 -1.86 -2.84
CA LEU A 128 5.68 -1.14 -2.43
C LEU A 128 4.46 -2.05 -2.46
N GLU A 129 3.74 -2.14 -1.35
CA GLU A 129 2.42 -2.76 -1.31
C GLU A 129 1.38 -1.75 -0.80
N ILE A 130 0.35 -1.49 -1.60
CA ILE A 130 -0.75 -0.58 -1.24
C ILE A 130 -2.08 -1.33 -1.34
N GLY A 131 -2.94 -1.10 -0.35
CA GLY A 131 -4.25 -1.73 -0.15
C GLY A 131 -5.34 -1.24 -1.09
N TYR A 132 -6.59 -1.47 -0.69
CA TYR A 132 -7.81 -1.52 -1.54
C TYR A 132 -8.21 -0.23 -2.25
N SER A 133 -7.49 0.88 -2.07
CA SER A 133 -8.13 2.19 -2.28
C SER A 133 -7.12 3.30 -2.51
N VAL A 134 -6.58 3.31 -3.73
CA VAL A 134 -5.93 4.47 -4.32
C VAL A 134 -7.02 5.23 -5.07
N TYR A 135 -7.87 5.94 -4.33
CA TYR A 135 -8.86 6.82 -4.95
C TYR A 135 -8.20 8.16 -5.29
N ASN A 136 -8.58 8.73 -6.44
CA ASN A 136 -8.37 10.14 -6.78
C ASN A 136 -6.90 10.64 -6.74
N LEU A 137 -5.94 9.82 -7.19
CA LEU A 137 -4.71 10.45 -7.70
C LEU A 137 -5.04 11.12 -9.02
N GLU A 138 -5.51 12.36 -8.94
CA GLU A 138 -5.44 13.23 -10.09
C GLU A 138 -3.99 13.71 -10.25
N PRO A 139 -3.50 13.85 -11.49
CA PRO A 139 -2.25 14.56 -11.73
C PRO A 139 -2.40 15.99 -11.22
N ASN A 140 -1.89 16.26 -10.04
CA ASN A 140 -1.81 17.62 -9.53
C ASN A 140 -0.54 18.26 -10.11
N PRO A 141 -0.64 19.38 -10.84
CA PRO A 141 0.50 20.03 -11.49
C PRO A 141 1.57 20.49 -10.50
N ASP A 142 1.22 20.69 -9.22
CA ASP A 142 2.16 21.05 -8.16
C ASP A 142 3.02 19.85 -7.69
N PHE A 143 2.71 18.64 -8.16
CA PHE A 143 3.41 17.42 -7.77
C PHE A 143 4.08 16.74 -8.98
N PRO A 144 5.41 16.92 -9.16
CA PRO A 144 6.13 16.34 -10.29
C PRO A 144 6.17 14.81 -10.16
N THR A 145 5.34 14.16 -10.98
CA THR A 145 5.15 12.71 -11.02
C THR A 145 6.43 11.96 -11.39
N GLU A 146 7.32 12.61 -12.13
CA GLU A 146 8.62 12.08 -12.54
C GLU A 146 9.47 11.64 -11.36
N ASN A 147 9.38 12.31 -10.20
CA ASN A 147 10.17 12.04 -9.01
C ASN A 147 9.52 11.03 -8.04
N LEU A 148 8.25 10.69 -8.25
CA LEU A 148 7.51 9.81 -7.35
C LEU A 148 7.95 8.34 -7.49
N LEU A 149 8.51 7.75 -6.44
CA LEU A 149 8.88 6.33 -6.43
C LEU A 149 9.90 5.94 -7.53
N LEU A 150 10.89 6.80 -7.78
CA LEU A 150 11.92 6.63 -8.83
C LEU A 150 12.61 5.26 -8.84
N ASN A 151 12.87 4.68 -7.67
CA ASN A 151 13.60 3.41 -7.53
C ASN A 151 12.67 2.19 -7.39
N LEU A 152 11.37 2.36 -7.63
CA LEU A 152 10.39 1.28 -7.51
C LEU A 152 10.73 0.15 -8.49
N SER A 153 10.76 -1.07 -7.97
CA SER A 153 11.10 -2.29 -8.73
C SER A 153 10.11 -3.42 -8.51
N VAL A 154 9.36 -3.39 -7.40
CA VAL A 154 8.35 -4.38 -7.02
C VAL A 154 7.14 -3.60 -6.52
N ILE A 155 5.97 -3.90 -7.08
CA ILE A 155 4.73 -3.31 -6.57
C ILE A 155 3.58 -4.32 -6.51
N SER A 156 2.81 -4.24 -5.44
CA SER A 156 1.52 -4.89 -5.27
C SER A 156 0.46 -3.84 -4.97
N THR A 157 -0.52 -3.66 -5.84
CA THR A 157 -1.58 -2.67 -5.64
C THR A 157 -2.91 -3.18 -6.15
N TYR A 158 -3.98 -2.53 -5.72
CA TYR A 158 -5.27 -2.63 -6.37
C TYR A 158 -5.32 -1.70 -7.57
N TYR A 159 -5.95 -2.18 -8.63
CA TYR A 159 -6.27 -1.35 -9.78
C TYR A 159 -7.67 -0.78 -9.61
N ASP A 160 -7.78 0.53 -9.80
CA ASP A 160 -9.03 1.28 -9.82
C ASP A 160 -9.13 2.03 -11.16
N PRO A 161 -10.17 1.77 -11.98
CA PRO A 161 -10.42 2.52 -13.21
C PRO A 161 -10.49 4.04 -13.01
N GLY A 162 -10.92 4.48 -11.82
CA GLY A 162 -11.01 5.90 -11.46
C GLY A 162 -9.67 6.58 -11.14
N ALA A 163 -8.56 5.83 -11.08
CA ALA A 163 -7.24 6.36 -10.73
C ALA A 163 -6.14 5.95 -11.73
N PRO A 164 -6.25 6.31 -13.03
CA PRO A 164 -5.31 5.88 -14.06
C PRO A 164 -3.88 6.40 -13.84
N PHE A 165 -3.72 7.52 -13.13
CA PHE A 165 -2.43 8.13 -12.81
C PHE A 165 -1.42 7.16 -12.22
N LEU A 166 -1.86 6.29 -11.29
CA LEU A 166 -0.95 5.36 -10.64
C LEU A 166 -0.39 4.35 -11.65
N SER A 167 -1.19 3.93 -12.63
CA SER A 167 -0.75 3.02 -13.69
C SER A 167 0.35 3.65 -14.54
N THR A 168 0.23 4.95 -14.86
CA THR A 168 1.27 5.70 -15.59
C THR A 168 2.55 5.83 -14.77
N VAL A 169 2.47 6.19 -13.49
CA VAL A 169 3.64 6.28 -12.61
C VAL A 169 4.32 4.91 -12.52
N ILE A 170 3.57 3.84 -12.25
CA ILE A 170 4.07 2.46 -12.16
C ILE A 170 4.77 2.07 -13.47
N ALA A 171 4.10 2.23 -14.62
CA ALA A 171 4.65 1.84 -15.91
C ALA A 171 5.94 2.61 -16.25
N SER A 172 6.05 3.87 -15.83
CA SER A 172 7.23 4.70 -16.03
C SER A 172 8.49 4.20 -15.29
N ARG A 173 8.36 3.26 -14.35
CA ARG A 173 9.48 2.73 -13.55
C ARG A 173 10.07 1.44 -14.14
N ARG A 174 11.32 1.13 -13.76
CA ARG A 174 11.99 -0.12 -14.14
C ARG A 174 11.55 -1.27 -13.25
N LEU A 175 10.30 -1.68 -13.40
CA LEU A 175 9.68 -2.73 -12.59
C LEU A 175 10.17 -4.12 -12.98
N THR A 176 10.41 -4.96 -11.99
CA THR A 176 10.70 -6.40 -12.17
C THR A 176 9.51 -7.27 -11.82
N ARG A 177 8.69 -6.84 -10.85
CA ARG A 177 7.50 -7.57 -10.39
C ARG A 177 6.31 -6.65 -10.20
N LEU A 178 5.17 -7.05 -10.74
CA LEU A 178 3.91 -6.33 -10.66
C LEU A 178 2.80 -7.29 -10.22
N LYS A 179 2.11 -6.93 -9.14
CA LYS A 179 0.90 -7.59 -8.69
C LYS A 179 -0.25 -6.58 -8.73
N LEU A 180 -1.19 -6.82 -9.64
CA LEU A 180 -2.39 -6.04 -9.80
C LEU A 180 -3.59 -6.87 -9.37
N LYS A 181 -4.29 -6.38 -8.35
CA LYS A 181 -5.57 -6.92 -7.91
C LYS A 181 -6.66 -6.04 -8.50
N MET A 182 -7.40 -6.57 -9.46
CA MET A 182 -8.45 -5.84 -10.15
C MET A 182 -9.67 -5.74 -9.23
N ASN A 183 -10.20 -4.53 -9.06
CA ASN A 183 -11.48 -4.31 -8.39
C ASN A 183 -12.60 -5.03 -9.16
N THR A 184 -13.62 -5.49 -8.45
CA THR A 184 -14.90 -6.02 -8.98
C THR A 184 -15.56 -5.20 -10.09
N ARG A 185 -15.24 -3.90 -10.22
CA ARG A 185 -15.78 -3.01 -11.26
C ARG A 185 -14.95 -2.95 -12.55
N CYS A 186 -13.78 -3.59 -12.58
CA CYS A 186 -12.92 -3.52 -13.75
C CYS A 186 -13.51 -4.30 -14.93
N THR A 187 -13.20 -3.84 -16.13
CA THR A 187 -13.62 -4.42 -17.40
C THR A 187 -12.41 -4.92 -18.17
N GLN A 188 -12.65 -5.63 -19.28
CA GLN A 188 -11.57 -5.95 -20.23
C GLN A 188 -10.86 -4.68 -20.71
N GLY A 189 -11.61 -3.61 -21.01
CA GLY A 189 -11.06 -2.34 -21.47
C GLY A 189 -10.13 -1.70 -20.45
N ASP A 190 -10.37 -1.91 -19.16
CA ASP A 190 -9.48 -1.41 -18.11
C ASP A 190 -8.12 -2.12 -18.12
N ILE A 191 -8.10 -3.42 -18.39
CA ILE A 191 -6.85 -4.17 -18.52
C ILE A 191 -6.08 -3.68 -19.75
N GLU A 192 -6.78 -3.47 -20.87
CA GLU A 192 -6.17 -2.90 -22.08
C GLU A 192 -5.60 -1.51 -21.79
N ASN A 193 -6.33 -0.65 -21.08
CA ASN A 193 -5.84 0.67 -20.66
C ASN A 193 -4.59 0.58 -19.80
N VAL A 194 -4.54 -0.35 -18.83
CA VAL A 194 -3.32 -0.60 -18.05
C VAL A 194 -2.20 -1.05 -18.98
N MET A 195 -2.42 -2.06 -19.83
CA MET A 195 -1.37 -2.57 -20.72
C MET A 195 -0.87 -1.50 -21.70
N GLN A 196 -1.73 -0.62 -22.20
CA GLN A 196 -1.33 0.52 -23.04
C GLN A 196 -0.35 1.45 -22.33
N ALA A 197 -0.53 1.69 -21.03
CA ALA A 197 0.43 2.47 -20.25
C ALA A 197 1.83 1.83 -20.21
N PHE A 198 1.94 0.51 -20.40
CA PHE A 198 3.21 -0.21 -20.38
C PHE A 198 3.90 -0.26 -21.74
N VAL A 199 3.17 -0.30 -22.87
CA VAL A 199 3.72 -0.57 -24.22
C VAL A 199 4.96 0.28 -24.55
N HIS A 200 4.99 1.55 -24.14
CA HIS A 200 6.10 2.47 -24.41
C HIS A 200 6.88 2.89 -23.15
N ALA A 201 6.62 2.25 -22.02
CA ALA A 201 7.20 2.63 -20.75
C ALA A 201 8.36 1.72 -20.33
N PRO A 202 9.31 2.19 -19.50
CA PRO A 202 10.46 1.40 -19.04
C PRO A 202 10.09 0.03 -18.45
N ALA A 203 8.93 -0.08 -17.79
CA ALA A 203 8.46 -1.34 -17.23
C ALA A 203 8.29 -2.45 -18.29
N SER A 204 7.91 -2.14 -19.53
CA SER A 204 7.74 -3.14 -20.60
C SER A 204 9.00 -3.97 -20.84
N THR A 205 10.17 -3.34 -20.74
CA THR A 205 11.46 -3.99 -21.01
C THR A 205 12.10 -4.65 -19.79
N THR A 206 11.54 -4.45 -18.59
CA THR A 206 12.14 -4.88 -17.32
C THR A 206 11.27 -5.85 -16.53
N LEU A 207 9.95 -5.84 -16.77
CA LEU A 207 9.00 -6.64 -16.02
C LEU A 207 9.11 -8.11 -16.39
N THR A 208 9.39 -8.95 -15.39
CA THR A 208 9.55 -10.40 -15.56
C THR A 208 8.48 -11.21 -14.83
N HIS A 209 7.84 -10.63 -13.81
CA HIS A 209 6.77 -11.28 -13.06
C HIS A 209 5.51 -10.41 -13.05
N LEU A 210 4.40 -10.99 -13.49
CA LEU A 210 3.09 -10.37 -13.50
C LEU A 210 2.09 -11.26 -12.77
N TYR A 211 1.35 -10.66 -11.85
CA TYR A 211 0.24 -11.30 -11.17
C TYR A 211 -1.02 -10.47 -11.44
N PHE A 212 -2.02 -11.10 -12.05
CA PHE A 212 -3.37 -10.58 -12.18
C PHE A 212 -4.34 -11.40 -11.36
N HIS A 213 -5.15 -10.70 -10.57
CA HIS A 213 -6.25 -11.31 -9.85
C HIS A 213 -7.53 -10.53 -10.06
N PHE A 214 -8.51 -11.22 -10.64
CA PHE A 214 -9.85 -10.74 -10.88
C PHE A 214 -10.69 -10.96 -9.61
N GLY A 215 -11.34 -9.90 -9.12
CA GLY A 215 -12.25 -9.99 -7.98
C GLY A 215 -13.55 -10.73 -8.33
N GLN A 216 -14.24 -11.29 -7.33
CA GLN A 216 -15.43 -12.15 -7.45
C GLN A 216 -16.61 -11.61 -8.30
N ALA A 217 -16.65 -10.31 -8.64
CA ALA A 217 -17.79 -9.74 -9.38
C ALA A 217 -17.56 -9.55 -10.87
N HIS A 218 -16.38 -9.95 -11.39
CA HIS A 218 -16.34 -10.30 -12.80
C HIS A 218 -17.15 -11.59 -12.92
N GLY A 219 -18.37 -11.51 -13.46
CA GLY A 219 -18.93 -12.70 -14.11
C GLY A 219 -17.84 -13.26 -15.03
N PRO A 220 -17.79 -14.59 -15.23
CA PRO A 220 -16.67 -15.22 -15.94
C PRO A 220 -16.41 -14.43 -17.23
N LEU A 221 -15.21 -13.87 -17.36
CA LEU A 221 -14.80 -13.35 -18.66
C LEU A 221 -14.98 -14.53 -19.63
N GLY A 222 -15.57 -14.29 -20.79
CA GLY A 222 -15.61 -15.33 -21.79
C GLY A 222 -14.20 -15.70 -22.20
N GLU A 223 -14.04 -16.91 -22.74
CA GLU A 223 -12.76 -17.40 -23.23
C GLU A 223 -12.12 -16.40 -24.23
N VAL A 224 -12.94 -15.77 -25.07
CA VAL A 224 -12.51 -14.76 -26.04
C VAL A 224 -11.91 -13.52 -25.35
N GLU A 225 -12.53 -13.05 -24.27
CA GLU A 225 -12.05 -11.90 -23.49
C GLU A 225 -10.74 -12.24 -22.77
N HIS A 226 -10.62 -13.44 -22.21
CA HIS A 226 -9.37 -13.92 -21.61
C HIS A 226 -8.22 -13.95 -22.62
N VAL A 227 -8.47 -14.46 -23.83
CA VAL A 227 -7.46 -14.49 -24.91
C VAL A 227 -7.02 -13.07 -25.27
N LYS A 228 -7.95 -12.12 -25.44
CA LYS A 228 -7.62 -10.71 -25.74
C LYS A 228 -6.76 -10.05 -24.65
N VAL A 229 -7.03 -10.37 -23.39
CA VAL A 229 -6.20 -9.90 -22.27
C VAL A 229 -4.79 -10.47 -22.37
N LEU A 230 -4.65 -11.77 -22.61
CA LEU A 230 -3.35 -12.43 -22.75
C LEU A 230 -2.57 -11.90 -23.97
N ASP A 231 -3.25 -11.62 -25.07
CA ASP A 231 -2.66 -10.99 -26.27
C ASP A 231 -2.19 -9.55 -26.00
N SER A 232 -2.89 -8.82 -25.15
CA SER A 232 -2.47 -7.48 -24.74
C SER A 232 -1.26 -7.53 -23.82
N VAL A 233 -1.23 -8.49 -22.89
CA VAL A 233 -0.08 -8.75 -22.01
C VAL A 233 1.15 -9.16 -22.81
N SER A 234 1.01 -10.10 -23.74
CA SER A 234 2.14 -10.63 -24.52
C SER A 234 2.79 -9.54 -25.38
N ARG A 235 1.98 -8.65 -25.98
CA ARG A 235 2.46 -7.50 -26.76
C ARG A 235 3.12 -6.44 -25.88
N ALA A 236 2.52 -6.10 -24.75
CA ALA A 236 3.04 -5.02 -23.89
C ALA A 236 4.29 -5.42 -23.11
N LEU A 237 4.46 -6.71 -22.78
CA LEU A 237 5.47 -7.19 -21.83
C LEU A 237 6.35 -8.31 -22.41
N PRO A 238 7.21 -8.01 -23.40
CA PRO A 238 7.99 -9.01 -24.14
C PRO A 238 9.05 -9.75 -23.29
N LYS A 239 9.35 -9.28 -22.08
CA LYS A 239 10.30 -9.90 -21.14
C LYS A 239 9.62 -10.70 -20.02
N LEU A 240 8.30 -10.86 -20.07
CA LEU A 240 7.55 -11.58 -19.06
C LEU A 240 7.98 -13.07 -19.03
N GLN A 241 8.33 -13.55 -17.84
CA GLN A 241 8.74 -14.95 -17.60
C GLN A 241 7.72 -15.69 -16.73
N PHE A 242 7.11 -14.98 -15.79
CA PHE A 242 6.15 -15.54 -14.84
C PHE A 242 4.84 -14.78 -14.93
N LEU A 243 3.80 -15.46 -15.40
CA LEU A 243 2.44 -14.98 -15.38
C LEU A 243 1.62 -15.80 -14.38
N ARG A 244 1.12 -15.14 -13.34
CA ARG A 244 0.04 -15.70 -12.53
C ARG A 244 -1.24 -14.98 -12.90
N TYR A 245 -2.09 -15.71 -13.61
CA TYR A 245 -3.40 -15.27 -14.03
C TYR A 245 -4.43 -16.03 -13.21
N SER A 246 -5.10 -15.36 -12.28
CA SER A 246 -6.14 -15.98 -11.46
C SER A 246 -7.46 -15.29 -11.70
N ASP A 247 -8.40 -16.03 -12.27
CA ASP A 247 -9.82 -15.78 -12.15
C ASP A 247 -10.35 -16.60 -10.96
N LEU A 248 -11.19 -16.01 -10.12
CA LEU A 248 -11.88 -16.77 -9.07
C LEU A 248 -13.12 -17.40 -9.70
N VAL A 249 -12.89 -18.51 -10.41
CA VAL A 249 -13.98 -19.43 -10.76
C VAL A 249 -14.41 -20.10 -9.46
N VAL A 250 -15.43 -19.57 -8.80
CA VAL A 250 -16.24 -20.37 -7.87
C VAL A 250 -17.26 -21.09 -8.74
N SER A 251 -16.87 -22.24 -9.29
CA SER A 251 -17.82 -23.20 -9.84
C SER A 251 -18.70 -23.70 -8.69
N VAL A 252 -20.00 -23.40 -8.77
CA VAL A 252 -21.06 -24.10 -8.03
C VAL A 252 -21.36 -25.41 -8.76
#